data_AF-A0AA37UHH6-F1
#
_entry.id   AF-A0AA37UHH6-F1
#
_cell.length_a   1.000
_cell.length_b   1.000
_cell.length_c   1.000
_cell.angle_alpha   90.00
_cell.angle_beta   90.00
_cell.angle_gamma   90.00
#
_symmetry.space_group_name_H-M   'P 1'
#
loop_
_entity.id
_entity.type
_entity.pdbx_description
1 polymer ?
#
loop_
_entity_poly.entity_id
_entity_poly.type
_entity_poly.pdbx_seq_one_letter_code
_entity_poly.pdbx_strand_id
1 'polypeptide(L)'
;MALARAAGNRGRRRAAQAAAQQRWVVDDAGQITVSAESFHLQTPAGVYFWGWGAITSASIVADDHVEVYGEATSGPVRWVLHTPWAALIFASWALRRHRRHPQLVTGTWLPVGFLEHVVAQGYRQPMSSPVIVLDA
;
A
#
# COMPACT_ATOMS: atom_id res chain seq x y z
N MET A 1 16.26 40.88 28.26
CA MET A 1 16.31 39.39 28.31
C MET A 1 14.96 38.68 28.06
N ALA A 2 13.84 39.38 27.77
CA ALA A 2 12.53 38.74 27.51
C ALA A 2 12.23 38.49 26.01
N LEU A 3 12.74 39.34 25.12
CA LEU A 3 12.48 39.25 23.66
C LEU A 3 13.07 37.99 23.00
N ALA A 4 14.22 37.51 23.50
CA ALA A 4 14.89 36.31 22.97
C ALA A 4 14.08 35.01 23.22
N ARG A 5 13.33 34.94 24.33
CA ARG A 5 12.51 33.76 24.68
C ARG A 5 11.25 33.66 23.81
N ALA A 6 10.64 34.79 23.43
CA ALA A 6 9.44 34.82 22.61
C ALA A 6 9.68 34.44 21.14
N ALA A 7 10.83 34.81 20.58
CA ALA A 7 11.21 34.46 19.21
C ALA A 7 11.49 32.94 19.05
N GLY A 8 12.21 32.34 20.01
CA GLY A 8 12.46 30.89 20.03
C GLY A 8 11.17 30.07 20.17
N ASN A 9 10.19 30.56 20.94
CA ASN A 9 8.91 29.89 21.13
C ASN A 9 8.03 29.93 19.86
N ARG A 10 8.05 31.04 19.10
CA ARG A 10 7.37 31.14 17.81
C ARG A 10 7.99 30.23 16.75
N GLY A 11 9.32 30.08 16.74
CA GLY A 11 10.02 29.15 15.85
C GLY A 11 9.64 27.69 16.11
N ARG A 12 9.66 27.27 17.38
CA ARG A 12 9.20 25.91 17.78
C ARG A 12 7.74 25.68 17.46
N ARG A 13 6.87 26.67 17.67
CA ARG A 13 5.44 26.58 17.32
C ARG A 13 5.23 26.49 15.80
N ARG A 14 5.98 27.24 14.99
CA ARG A 14 5.91 27.13 13.52
C ARG A 14 6.44 25.79 13.02
N ALA A 15 7.53 25.28 13.60
CA ALA A 15 8.03 23.95 13.28
C ALA A 15 7.03 22.86 13.66
N ALA A 16 6.38 22.97 14.83
CA ALA A 16 5.32 22.05 15.25
C ALA A 16 4.06 22.16 14.36
N GLN A 17 3.69 23.36 13.92
CA GLN A 17 2.58 23.58 12.98
C GLN A 17 2.90 23.04 11.59
N ALA A 18 4.14 23.15 11.12
CA ALA A 18 4.59 22.57 9.86
C ALA A 18 4.65 21.04 9.95
N ALA A 19 5.12 20.49 11.07
CA ALA A 19 5.13 19.05 11.34
C ALA A 19 3.71 18.47 11.53
N ALA A 20 2.75 19.29 11.94
CA ALA A 20 1.35 18.90 12.07
C ALA A 20 0.60 18.85 10.72
N GLN A 21 1.21 19.30 9.62
CA GLN A 21 0.61 19.14 8.30
C GLN A 21 0.77 17.69 7.85
N GLN A 22 -0.35 17.03 7.53
CA GLN A 22 -0.33 15.69 6.95
C GLN A 22 0.35 15.73 5.59
N ARG A 23 1.51 15.09 5.50
CA ARG A 23 2.30 14.96 4.27
C ARG A 23 2.89 13.56 4.22
N TRP A 24 2.98 13.01 3.02
CA TRP A 24 3.79 11.82 2.76
C TRP A 24 5.27 12.12 3.01
N VAL A 25 5.89 11.31 3.87
CA VAL A 25 7.31 11.38 4.17
C VAL A 25 7.89 9.98 3.96
N VAL A 26 9.11 9.91 3.43
CA VAL A 26 9.85 8.65 3.35
C VAL A 26 10.12 8.19 4.77
N ASP A 27 9.59 7.02 5.13
CA ASP A 27 9.73 6.45 6.46
C ASP A 27 11.07 5.71 6.59
N ASP A 28 11.26 4.65 5.79
CA ASP A 28 12.51 3.88 5.76
C ASP A 28 12.68 3.15 4.40
N ALA A 29 13.83 2.53 4.21
CA ALA A 29 14.15 1.66 3.09
C ALA A 29 14.72 0.32 3.58
N GLY A 30 14.44 -0.75 2.84
CA GLY A 30 14.88 -2.07 3.26
C GLY A 30 14.41 -3.18 2.36
N GLN A 31 14.33 -4.38 2.92
CA GLN A 31 13.87 -5.58 2.22
C GLN A 31 12.43 -5.90 2.60
N ILE A 32 11.69 -6.42 1.62
CA ILE A 32 10.34 -6.93 1.84
C ILE A 32 10.32 -8.41 1.51
N THR A 33 9.74 -9.19 2.41
CA THR A 33 9.48 -10.62 2.19
C THR A 33 7.99 -10.84 2.21
N VAL A 34 7.45 -11.38 1.11
CA VAL A 34 6.03 -11.71 0.98
C VAL A 34 5.86 -13.22 1.14
N SER A 35 4.89 -13.60 1.98
CA SER A 35 4.54 -15.00 2.23
C SER A 35 3.06 -15.22 1.92
N ALA A 36 2.60 -16.46 2.06
CA ALA A 36 1.20 -16.78 1.86
C ALA A 36 0.29 -16.01 2.84
N GLU A 37 0.67 -15.84 4.11
CA GLU A 37 -0.21 -15.31 5.19
C GLU A 37 0.08 -13.84 5.57
N SER A 38 1.19 -13.29 5.10
CA SER A 38 1.67 -11.98 5.52
C SER A 38 2.77 -11.45 4.61
N PHE A 39 3.21 -10.22 4.86
CA PHE A 39 4.55 -9.77 4.50
C PHE A 39 5.28 -9.21 5.72
N HIS A 40 6.60 -9.11 5.58
CA HIS A 40 7.46 -8.48 6.57
C HIS A 40 8.35 -7.45 5.89
N LEU A 41 8.56 -6.33 6.57
CA LEU A 41 9.54 -5.31 6.20
C LEU A 41 10.74 -5.45 7.12
N GLN A 42 11.93 -5.58 6.55
CA GLN A 42 13.18 -5.53 7.28
C GLN A 42 13.90 -4.23 6.92
N THR A 43 14.06 -3.37 7.90
CA THR A 43 14.63 -2.03 7.78
C THR A 43 15.76 -1.85 8.80
N PRO A 44 16.62 -0.82 8.68
CA PRO A 44 17.56 -0.45 9.73
C PRO A 44 16.91 -0.19 11.10
N ALA A 45 15.66 0.29 11.12
CA ALA A 45 14.91 0.53 12.35
C ALA A 45 14.37 -0.75 13.01
N GLY A 46 14.23 -1.85 12.25
CA GLY A 46 13.74 -3.13 12.76
C GLY A 46 12.94 -3.94 11.75
N VAL A 47 12.25 -4.96 12.26
CA VAL A 47 11.38 -5.86 11.47
C VAL A 47 9.91 -5.60 11.80
N TYR A 48 9.12 -5.32 10.76
CA TYR A 48 7.69 -5.04 10.87
C TYR A 48 6.89 -6.13 10.18
N PHE A 49 6.01 -6.80 10.93
CA PHE A 49 5.13 -7.85 10.42
C PHE A 49 3.75 -7.32 10.11
N TRP A 50 3.23 -7.70 8.93
CA TRP A 50 1.90 -7.35 8.48
C TRP A 50 1.16 -8.58 7.97
N GLY A 51 0.37 -9.18 8.86
CA GLY A 51 -0.60 -10.20 8.47
C GLY A 51 -1.73 -9.58 7.65
N TRP A 52 -2.28 -10.32 6.69
CA TRP A 52 -3.35 -9.80 5.83
C TRP A 52 -4.60 -9.35 6.59
N GLY A 53 -4.83 -9.87 7.80
CA GLY A 53 -5.93 -9.48 8.67
C GLY A 53 -5.79 -8.08 9.28
N ALA A 54 -4.57 -7.56 9.42
CA ALA A 54 -4.30 -6.22 9.98
C ALA A 54 -4.45 -5.09 8.95
N ILE A 55 -4.60 -5.44 7.67
CA ILE A 55 -4.75 -4.50 6.56
C ILE A 55 -6.24 -4.28 6.28
N THR A 56 -6.67 -3.04 6.47
CA THR A 56 -8.06 -2.60 6.29
C THR A 56 -8.34 -2.24 4.84
N SER A 57 -7.38 -1.63 4.14
CA SER A 57 -7.47 -1.36 2.70
C SER A 57 -6.10 -1.36 2.03
N ALA A 58 -6.03 -1.81 0.78
CA ALA A 58 -4.85 -1.64 -0.06
C ALA A 58 -5.25 -1.38 -1.51
N SER A 59 -4.49 -0.55 -2.21
CA SER A 59 -4.71 -0.18 -3.60
C SER A 59 -3.39 -0.02 -4.35
N ILE A 60 -3.34 -0.50 -5.59
CA ILE A 60 -2.25 -0.15 -6.51
C ILE A 60 -2.45 1.28 -6.97
N VAL A 61 -1.42 2.11 -6.80
CA VAL A 61 -1.42 3.53 -7.21
C VAL A 61 -0.41 3.83 -8.32
N ALA A 62 0.56 2.95 -8.52
CA ALA A 62 1.44 2.83 -9.69
C ALA A 62 1.96 1.39 -9.78
N ASP A 63 2.59 1.00 -10.89
CA ASP A 63 3.02 -0.39 -11.16
C ASP A 63 3.82 -1.04 -10.00
N ASP A 64 4.64 -0.24 -9.33
CA ASP A 64 5.50 -0.60 -8.20
C ASP A 64 5.09 0.09 -6.89
N HIS A 65 3.93 0.73 -6.84
CA HIS A 65 3.43 1.39 -5.63
C HIS A 65 2.11 0.78 -5.17
N VAL A 66 2.12 0.24 -3.95
CA VAL A 66 0.90 -0.17 -3.25
C VAL A 66 0.69 0.73 -2.04
N GLU A 67 -0.43 1.43 -2.02
CA GLU A 67 -0.91 2.12 -0.84
C GLU A 67 -1.58 1.12 0.10
N VAL A 68 -1.23 1.17 1.38
CA VAL A 68 -1.73 0.29 2.42
C VAL A 68 -2.21 1.12 3.61
N TYR A 69 -3.37 0.74 4.13
CA TYR A 69 -3.91 1.25 5.38
C TYR A 69 -4.27 0.08 6.29
N GLY A 70 -3.86 0.16 7.55
CA GLY A 70 -4.11 -0.89 8.52
C GLY A 70 -3.83 -0.45 9.95
N GLU A 71 -4.04 -1.39 10.87
CA GLU A 71 -3.88 -1.18 12.30
C GLU A 71 -2.53 -1.72 12.76
N ALA A 72 -1.62 -0.83 13.15
CA ALA A 72 -0.38 -1.19 13.83
C ALA A 72 -0.57 -1.18 15.36
N THR A 73 0.40 -1.72 16.09
CA THR A 73 0.38 -1.71 17.57
C THR A 73 0.32 -0.29 18.16
N SER A 74 0.84 0.71 17.43
CA SER A 74 0.81 2.13 17.80
C SER A 74 -0.43 2.87 17.30
N GLY A 75 -1.35 2.19 16.62
CA GLY A 75 -2.56 2.76 16.04
C GLY A 75 -2.61 2.66 14.51
N PRO A 76 -3.61 3.32 13.89
CA PRO A 76 -3.81 3.25 12.45
C PRO A 76 -2.66 3.92 11.70
N VAL A 77 -2.18 3.26 10.65
CA VAL A 77 -1.10 3.76 9.81
C VAL A 77 -1.46 3.64 8.33
N ARG A 78 -1.06 4.66 7.57
CA ARG A 78 -1.22 4.74 6.13
C ARG A 78 0.14 4.97 5.49
N TRP A 79 0.50 4.16 4.51
CA TRP A 79 1.84 4.06 3.96
C TRP A 79 1.77 3.64 2.50
N VAL A 80 2.76 4.06 1.73
CA VAL A 80 2.94 3.64 0.34
C VAL A 80 4.22 2.84 0.27
N LEU A 81 4.10 1.59 -0.17
CA LEU A 81 5.24 0.73 -0.42
C LEU A 81 5.66 0.87 -1.87
N HIS A 82 6.88 1.37 -2.08
CA HIS A 82 7.54 1.36 -3.37
C HIS A 82 8.37 0.07 -3.49
N THR A 83 7.87 -0.88 -4.27
CA THR A 83 8.46 -2.21 -4.40
C THR A 83 8.01 -2.91 -5.69
N PRO A 84 8.89 -3.68 -6.35
CA PRO A 84 8.49 -4.52 -7.49
C PRO A 84 7.44 -5.59 -7.12
N TRP A 85 7.22 -5.83 -5.83
CA TRP A 85 6.24 -6.79 -5.32
C TRP A 85 4.86 -6.16 -5.05
N ALA A 86 4.62 -4.90 -5.44
CA ALA A 86 3.39 -4.18 -5.13
C ALA A 86 2.13 -4.94 -5.57
N ALA A 87 2.10 -5.37 -6.84
CA ALA A 87 1.01 -6.18 -7.38
C ALA A 87 0.80 -7.50 -6.62
N LEU A 88 1.88 -8.17 -6.20
CA LEU A 88 1.81 -9.41 -5.43
C LEU A 88 1.22 -9.20 -4.03
N ILE A 89 1.63 -8.13 -3.34
CA ILE A 89 1.11 -7.77 -2.01
C ILE A 89 -0.39 -7.46 -2.12
N PHE A 90 -0.76 -6.61 -3.07
CA PHE A 90 -2.15 -6.26 -3.33
C PHE A 90 -2.99 -7.51 -3.62
N ALA A 91 -2.57 -8.36 -4.56
CA ALA A 91 -3.32 -9.55 -4.94
C ALA A 91 -3.44 -10.54 -3.78
N SER A 92 -2.37 -10.74 -3.01
CA SER A 92 -2.37 -11.65 -1.84
C SER A 92 -3.38 -11.20 -0.79
N TRP A 93 -3.42 -9.91 -0.46
CA TRP A 93 -4.41 -9.35 0.45
C TRP A 93 -5.83 -9.43 -0.13
N ALA A 94 -6.04 -8.94 -1.37
CA ALA A 94 -7.36 -8.82 -1.97
C ALA A 94 -8.03 -10.20 -2.16
N LEU A 95 -7.30 -11.21 -2.66
CA LEU A 95 -7.83 -12.57 -2.85
C LEU A 95 -8.26 -13.23 -1.54
N ARG A 96 -7.60 -12.88 -0.43
CA ARG A 96 -7.86 -13.46 0.90
C ARG A 96 -8.94 -12.70 1.67
N ARG A 97 -9.00 -11.39 1.53
CA ARG A 97 -9.81 -10.52 2.40
C ARG A 97 -10.89 -9.75 1.65
N HIS A 98 -10.65 -9.35 0.41
CA HIS A 98 -11.52 -8.48 -0.38
C HIS A 98 -11.67 -8.96 -1.82
N ARG A 99 -12.27 -10.15 -2.02
CA ARG A 99 -12.44 -10.76 -3.35
C ARG A 99 -13.27 -9.94 -4.34
N ARG A 100 -14.04 -8.98 -3.84
CA ARG A 100 -14.83 -8.01 -4.62
C ARG A 100 -14.17 -6.64 -4.71
N HIS A 101 -12.90 -6.51 -4.36
CA HIS A 101 -12.17 -5.25 -4.45
C HIS A 101 -12.24 -4.73 -5.90
N PRO A 102 -12.61 -3.46 -6.14
CA PRO A 102 -12.80 -2.95 -7.50
C PRO A 102 -11.61 -3.25 -8.41
N GLN A 103 -10.39 -2.89 -7.98
CA GLN A 103 -9.19 -3.14 -8.78
C GLN A 103 -8.99 -4.63 -9.06
N LEU A 104 -9.29 -5.52 -8.12
CA LEU A 104 -9.13 -6.97 -8.32
C LEU A 104 -10.10 -7.49 -9.40
N VAL A 105 -11.35 -7.04 -9.34
CA VAL A 105 -12.41 -7.48 -10.27
C VAL A 105 -12.21 -6.90 -11.66
N THR A 106 -11.81 -5.63 -11.76
CA THR A 106 -11.57 -4.95 -13.04
C THR A 106 -10.22 -5.29 -13.66
N GLY A 107 -9.29 -5.87 -12.89
CA GLY A 107 -7.93 -6.16 -13.34
C GLY A 107 -7.03 -4.93 -13.42
N THR A 108 -7.46 -3.75 -12.94
CA THR A 108 -6.68 -2.49 -13.05
C THR A 108 -5.44 -2.46 -12.15
N TRP A 109 -5.19 -3.52 -11.37
CA TRP A 109 -3.98 -3.71 -10.57
C TRP A 109 -2.83 -4.34 -11.38
N LEU A 110 -3.15 -4.88 -12.57
CA LEU A 110 -2.15 -5.45 -13.47
C LEU A 110 -1.51 -4.34 -14.32
N PRO A 111 -0.22 -4.47 -14.66
CA PRO A 111 0.40 -3.59 -15.63
C PRO A 111 -0.35 -3.60 -16.97
N VAL A 112 -0.32 -2.47 -17.67
CA VAL A 112 -0.90 -2.38 -19.02
C VAL A 112 -0.24 -3.40 -19.95
N GLY A 113 -1.04 -4.14 -20.73
CA GLY A 113 -0.52 -5.15 -21.64
C GLY A 113 -0.20 -6.50 -20.98
N PHE A 114 -0.39 -6.64 -19.66
CA PHE A 114 -0.02 -7.87 -18.94
C PHE A 114 -0.82 -9.09 -19.43
N LEU A 115 -2.12 -8.94 -19.64
CA LEU A 115 -2.96 -10.07 -20.08
C LEU A 115 -2.64 -10.50 -21.51
N GLU A 116 -2.34 -9.54 -22.38
CA GLU A 116 -1.87 -9.76 -23.74
C GLU A 116 -0.53 -10.50 -23.74
N HIS A 117 0.39 -10.09 -22.87
CA HIS A 117 1.69 -10.76 -22.69
C HIS A 117 1.51 -12.19 -22.21
N VAL A 118 0.67 -12.43 -21.20
CA VAL A 118 0.36 -13.77 -20.67
C VAL A 118 -0.20 -14.69 -21.77
N VAL A 119 -1.12 -14.19 -22.60
CA VAL A 119 -1.68 -14.94 -23.74
C VAL A 119 -0.61 -15.24 -24.78
N ALA A 120 0.25 -14.27 -25.11
CA ALA A 120 1.35 -14.47 -26.06
C ALA A 120 2.36 -15.53 -25.58
N GLN A 121 2.51 -15.71 -24.26
CA GLN A 121 3.33 -16.75 -23.64
C GLN A 121 2.61 -18.12 -23.54
N GLY A 122 1.38 -18.25 -24.04
CA GLY A 122 0.62 -19.50 -24.04
C GLY A 122 -0.04 -19.85 -22.71
N TYR A 123 -0.02 -18.95 -21.72
CA TYR A 123 -0.76 -19.15 -20.48
C TYR A 123 -2.26 -18.95 -20.75
N ARG A 124 -3.07 -19.89 -20.28
CA ARG A 124 -4.53 -19.78 -20.34
C ARG A 124 -4.97 -18.63 -19.43
N GLN A 125 -5.73 -17.67 -19.96
CA GLN A 125 -6.37 -16.69 -19.09
C GLN A 125 -7.24 -17.44 -18.07
N PRO A 126 -7.13 -17.16 -16.76
CA PRO A 126 -8.10 -17.67 -15.81
C PRO A 126 -9.48 -17.22 -16.28
N MET A 127 -10.42 -18.16 -16.37
CA MET A 127 -11.78 -17.92 -16.84
C MET A 127 -12.30 -16.60 -16.27
N SER A 128 -12.71 -15.71 -17.16
CA SER A 128 -13.45 -14.50 -16.82
C SER A 128 -14.48 -14.84 -15.74
N SER A 129 -14.45 -14.13 -14.61
CA SER A 129 -15.62 -14.12 -13.73
C SER A 129 -16.83 -13.79 -14.59
N PRO A 130 -17.97 -14.48 -14.39
CA PRO A 130 -19.12 -14.32 -15.26
C PRO A 130 -19.48 -12.84 -15.33
N VAL A 131 -19.53 -12.31 -16.56
CA VAL A 131 -20.15 -11.02 -16.82
C VAL A 131 -21.58 -11.16 -16.32
N ILE A 132 -21.93 -10.51 -15.21
CA ILE A 132 -23.33 -10.32 -14.86
C ILE A 132 -23.84 -9.28 -15.86
N VAL A 133 -24.35 -9.78 -16.99
CA VAL A 133 -25.16 -8.98 -17.89
C VAL A 133 -26.45 -8.68 -17.13
N LEU A 134 -26.58 -7.46 -16.64
CA LEU A 134 -27.88 -6.94 -16.22
C LEU A 134 -28.60 -6.53 -17.50
N ASP A 135 -29.40 -7.45 -18.04
CA ASP A 135 -30.41 -7.09 -19.03
C ASP A 135 -31.39 -6.14 -18.34
N ALA A 136 -31.54 -4.94 -18.92
CA ALA A 136 -32.53 -3.94 -18.52
C ALA A 136 -33.88 -4.24 -19.17
#